data_AF-A0A6P1CH08-F1
#
_entry.id   AF-A0A6P1CH08-F1
#
_cell.length_a   1.000
_cell.length_b   1.000
_cell.length_c   1.000
_cell.angle_alpha   90.00
_cell.angle_beta   90.00
_cell.angle_gamma   90.00
#
_symmetry.space_group_name_H-M   'P 1'
#
loop_
_entity.id
_entity.type
_entity.pdbx_description
1 polymer ?
#
loop_
_entity_poly.entity_id
_entity_poly.type
_entity_poly.pdbx_seq_one_letter_code
_entity_poly.pdbx_strand_id
1 'polypeptide(L)'
;MDEAENDLRLIAVMRRYFAVRDELAGLKSALEDKRKAAGIAVGEFYHVRADNQHAKDVSRTVALRRELEFLMSLAEGWSRGDIIHLAPSAE
;
A
#
# COMPACT_ATOMS: atom_id res chain seq x y z
N MET A 1 -2.78 27.67 9.08
CA MET A 1 -1.91 26.47 9.17
C MET A 1 -0.61 26.87 8.50
N ASP A 2 0.52 26.62 9.15
CA ASP A 2 1.84 27.04 8.65
C ASP A 2 2.22 26.21 7.42
N GLU A 3 2.77 26.82 6.37
CA GLU A 3 3.27 26.12 5.18
C GLU A 3 4.29 25.05 5.59
N ALA A 4 5.13 25.37 6.58
CA ALA A 4 6.08 24.42 7.16
C ALA A 4 5.41 23.20 7.80
N GLU A 5 4.20 23.35 8.36
CA GLU A 5 3.44 22.23 8.93
C GLU A 5 2.90 21.31 7.83
N ASN A 6 2.40 21.88 6.73
CA ASN A 6 1.89 21.09 5.60
C ASN A 6 3.04 20.34 4.89
N ASP A 7 4.22 20.94 4.80
CA ASP A 7 5.44 20.29 4.28
C ASP A 7 5.89 19.11 5.13
N LEU A 8 5.84 19.23 6.47
CA LEU A 8 6.11 18.12 7.38
C LEU A 8 5.12 16.96 7.18
N ARG A 9 3.84 17.27 6.91
CA ARG A 9 2.83 16.26 6.56
C ARG A 9 3.13 15.60 5.22
N LEU A 10 3.59 16.34 4.21
CA LEU A 10 4.03 15.76 2.94
C LEU A 10 5.20 14.79 3.16
N ILE A 11 6.19 15.17 3.96
CA ILE A 11 7.32 14.29 4.30
C ILE A 11 6.82 12.99 4.94
N ALA A 12 5.84 13.06 5.85
CA ALA A 12 5.22 11.89 6.45
C ALA A 12 4.47 11.02 5.42
N VAL A 13 3.68 11.63 4.52
CA VAL A 13 3.02 10.93 3.41
C VAL A 13 4.03 10.18 2.55
N MET A 14 5.11 10.84 2.13
CA MET A 14 6.11 10.25 1.24
C MET A 14 6.90 9.13 1.92
N ARG A 15 7.23 9.27 3.21
CA ARG A 15 7.83 8.18 3.99
C ARG A 15 6.93 6.96 4.05
N ARG A 16 5.63 7.16 4.33
CA ARG A 16 4.65 6.06 4.35
C ARG A 16 4.50 5.44 2.97
N TYR A 17 4.43 6.25 1.91
CA TYR A 17 4.32 5.78 0.53
C TYR A 17 5.46 4.83 0.17
N PHE A 18 6.71 5.21 0.46
CA PHE A 18 7.86 4.35 0.18
C PHE A 18 7.85 3.06 1.01
N ALA A 19 7.50 3.13 2.30
CA ALA A 19 7.39 1.94 3.14
C ALA A 19 6.31 0.95 2.62
N VAL A 20 5.12 1.45 2.27
CA VAL A 20 4.03 0.65 1.71
C VAL A 20 4.42 0.07 0.35
N ARG A 21 5.17 0.82 -0.47
CA ARG A 21 5.64 0.36 -1.78
C ARG A 21 6.61 -0.81 -1.64
N ASP A 22 7.55 -0.71 -0.70
CA ASP A 22 8.53 -1.77 -0.45
C ASP A 22 7.85 -3.01 0.14
N GLU A 23 6.89 -2.83 1.05
CA GLU A 23 6.07 -3.91 1.59
C GLU A 23 5.28 -4.64 0.49
N LEU A 24 4.62 -3.88 -0.39
CA LEU A 24 3.88 -4.43 -1.53
C LEU A 24 4.78 -5.19 -2.49
N ALA A 25 5.98 -4.68 -2.77
CA ALA A 25 6.95 -5.35 -3.63
C ALA A 25 7.40 -6.68 -3.03
N GLY A 26 7.74 -6.69 -1.73
CA GLY A 26 8.12 -7.91 -1.01
C GLY A 26 7.00 -8.95 -1.00
N LEU A 27 5.76 -8.52 -0.71
CA LEU A 27 4.61 -9.43 -0.66
C LEU A 27 4.27 -10.01 -2.03
N LYS A 28 4.34 -9.21 -3.10
CA LYS A 28 4.17 -9.70 -4.48
C LYS A 28 5.24 -10.73 -4.85
N SER A 29 6.50 -10.48 -4.50
CA SER A 29 7.58 -11.44 -4.75
C SER A 29 7.33 -12.76 -4.04
N ALA A 30 7.02 -12.72 -2.74
CA ALA A 30 6.74 -13.91 -1.95
C ALA A 30 5.53 -14.71 -2.48
N LEU A 31 4.49 -14.03 -2.95
CA LEU A 31 3.32 -14.67 -3.56
C LEU A 31 3.67 -15.35 -4.89
N GLU A 32 4.46 -14.70 -5.75
CA GLU A 32 4.90 -15.31 -7.00
C GLU A 32 5.85 -16.50 -6.78
N ASP A 33 6.71 -16.44 -5.77
CA ASP A 33 7.59 -17.55 -5.42
C ASP A 33 6.78 -18.75 -4.89
N LYS A 34 5.80 -18.50 -4.00
CA LYS A 34 4.84 -19.53 -3.55
C LYS A 34 4.09 -20.15 -4.73
N ARG A 35 3.60 -19.33 -5.66
CA ARG A 35 2.88 -19.79 -6.85
C ARG A 35 3.75 -20.69 -7.72
N LYS A 36 4.98 -20.26 -8.02
CA LYS A 36 5.95 -21.02 -8.82
C LYS A 36 6.32 -22.34 -8.15
N ALA A 37 6.57 -22.33 -6.83
CA ALA A 37 6.88 -23.53 -6.06
C ALA A 37 5.72 -24.55 -6.07
N ALA A 38 4.48 -24.07 -6.07
CA ALA A 38 3.29 -24.91 -6.15
C ALA A 38 2.92 -25.34 -7.58
N GLY A 39 3.53 -24.76 -8.61
CA GLY A 39 3.18 -25.04 -10.02
C GLY A 39 1.78 -24.58 -10.42
N ILE A 40 1.14 -23.71 -9.64
CA ILE A 40 -0.26 -23.29 -9.84
C ILE A 40 -0.34 -22.19 -10.90
N ALA A 41 -1.36 -22.27 -11.76
CA ALA A 41 -1.65 -21.22 -12.73
C ALA A 41 -2.05 -19.91 -12.03
N VAL A 42 -1.69 -18.76 -12.60
CA VAL A 42 -1.95 -17.44 -11.99
C VAL A 42 -3.43 -17.26 -11.60
N GLY A 43 -4.36 -17.57 -12.51
CA GLY A 43 -5.79 -17.41 -12.26
C GLY A 43 -6.31 -18.26 -11.10
N GLU A 44 -5.82 -19.49 -10.96
CA GLU A 44 -6.19 -20.39 -9.87
C GLU A 44 -5.57 -19.93 -8.54
N PHE A 45 -4.31 -19.48 -8.57
CA PHE A 45 -3.59 -19.03 -7.38
C PHE A 45 -4.25 -17.81 -6.72
N TYR A 46 -4.71 -16.83 -7.50
CA TYR A 46 -5.32 -15.61 -6.95
C TYR A 46 -6.83 -15.75 -6.69
N HIS A 47 -7.45 -16.84 -7.12
CA HIS A 47 -8.85 -17.11 -6.85
C HIS A 47 -9.02 -17.82 -5.50
N VAL A 48 -8.89 -17.05 -4.41
CA VAL A 48 -8.91 -17.57 -3.04
C VAL A 48 -10.32 -17.54 -2.47
N ARG A 49 -10.87 -18.71 -2.11
CA ARG A 49 -12.23 -18.87 -1.56
C ARG A 49 -12.27 -19.19 -0.05
N ALA A 50 -11.12 -19.41 0.57
CA ALA A 50 -11.01 -19.82 1.97
C ALA A 50 -10.30 -18.76 2.80
N ASP A 51 -10.72 -18.54 4.05
CA ASP A 51 -10.01 -17.68 5.00
C ASP A 51 -8.75 -18.38 5.51
N ASN A 52 -7.66 -18.25 4.74
CA ASN A 52 -6.35 -18.77 5.07
C ASN A 52 -5.29 -17.68 4.91
N GLN A 53 -4.05 -17.97 5.31
CA GLN A 53 -2.96 -16.99 5.22
C GLN A 53 -2.75 -16.49 3.78
N HIS A 54 -2.96 -17.35 2.77
CA HIS A 54 -2.85 -16.96 1.37
C HIS A 54 -3.91 -15.94 0.95
N ALA A 55 -5.17 -16.12 1.38
CA ALA A 55 -6.24 -15.13 1.18
C ALA A 55 -5.92 -13.79 1.86
N LYS A 56 -5.35 -13.84 3.07
CA LYS A 56 -4.93 -12.65 3.82
C LYS A 56 -3.80 -11.92 3.10
N ASP A 57 -2.80 -12.65 2.63
CA ASP A 57 -1.69 -12.11 1.84
C ASP A 57 -2.21 -11.44 0.56
N VAL A 58 -3.08 -12.11 -0.21
CA VAL A 58 -3.69 -11.55 -1.42
C VAL A 58 -4.51 -10.30 -1.09
N SER A 59 -5.36 -10.34 -0.07
CA SER A 59 -6.17 -9.19 0.36
C SER A 59 -5.30 -8.02 0.81
N ARG A 60 -4.19 -8.30 1.50
CA ARG A 60 -3.21 -7.28 1.91
C ARG A 60 -2.57 -6.62 0.70
N THR A 61 -2.28 -7.34 -0.39
CA THR A 61 -1.78 -6.68 -1.62
C THR A 61 -2.77 -5.67 -2.19
N VAL A 62 -4.08 -5.94 -2.11
CA VAL A 62 -5.13 -5.02 -2.57
C VAL A 62 -5.20 -3.80 -1.65
N ALA A 63 -5.14 -4.02 -0.33
CA ALA A 63 -5.14 -2.94 0.65
C ALA A 63 -3.94 -2.00 0.47
N LEU A 64 -2.72 -2.56 0.34
CA LEU A 64 -1.50 -1.78 0.13
C LEU A 64 -1.54 -0.98 -1.19
N ARG A 65 -2.11 -1.53 -2.27
CA ARG A 65 -2.31 -0.77 -3.52
C ARG A 65 -3.22 0.44 -3.33
N ARG A 66 -4.37 0.24 -2.68
CA ARG A 66 -5.30 1.34 -2.37
C ARG A 66 -4.65 2.40 -1.49
N GLU A 67 -3.83 1.97 -0.53
CA GLU A 67 -3.09 2.89 0.33
C GLU A 67 -2.06 3.73 -0.47
N LEU A 68 -1.33 3.12 -1.41
CA LEU A 68 -0.44 3.88 -2.30
C LEU A 68 -1.18 4.92 -3.14
N GLU A 69 -2.33 4.54 -3.71
CA GLU A 69 -3.18 5.44 -4.49
C GLU A 69 -3.66 6.62 -3.63
N PHE A 70 -4.11 6.33 -2.41
CA PHE A 70 -4.52 7.36 -1.46
C PHE A 70 -3.37 8.30 -1.08
N LEU A 71 -2.20 7.76 -0.72
CA LEU A 71 -1.03 8.57 -0.36
C LEU A 71 -0.54 9.43 -1.54
N MET A 72 -0.57 8.90 -2.77
CA MET A 72 -0.24 9.68 -3.96
C MET A 72 -1.25 10.83 -4.16
N SER A 73 -2.55 10.57 -3.98
CA SER A 73 -3.57 11.61 -4.10
C SER A 73 -3.38 12.77 -3.10
N LEU A 74 -2.89 12.47 -1.88
CA LEU A 74 -2.55 13.49 -0.88
C LEU A 74 -1.33 14.32 -1.33
N ALA A 75 -0.29 13.68 -1.86
CA ALA A 75 0.88 14.38 -2.37
C ALA A 75 0.55 15.28 -3.58
N GLU A 76 -0.31 14.80 -4.49
CA GLU A 76 -0.84 15.60 -5.59
C GLU A 76 -1.68 16.78 -5.09
N GLY A 77 -2.51 16.58 -4.07
CA GLY A 77 -3.25 17.66 -3.41
C GLY A 77 -2.34 18.75 -2.86
N TRP A 78 -1.29 18.36 -2.12
CA TRP A 78 -0.29 19.31 -1.62
C TRP A 78 0.33 20.14 -2.74
N SER A 79 0.64 19.55 -3.91
CA SER A 79 1.19 20.29 -5.05
C SER A 79 0.25 21.35 -5.64
N ARG A 80 -1.07 21.24 -5.36
CA ARG A 80 -2.09 22.23 -5.74
C ARG A 80 -2.39 23.23 -4.62
N GLY A 81 -1.72 23.11 -3.48
CA GLY A 81 -1.95 23.94 -2.29
C GLY A 81 -3.00 23.36 -1.32
N ASP A 82 -3.44 22.12 -1.50
CA ASP A 82 -4.36 21.47 -0.56
C ASP A 82 -3.64 21.17 0.78
N ILE A 83 -4.40 21.24 1.86
CA ILE A 83 -3.91 20.85 3.19
C ILE A 83 -3.99 19.33 3.32
N ILE A 84 -2.88 18.69 3.68
CA ILE A 84 -2.87 17.25 3.93
C ILE A 84 -3.60 16.96 5.24
N HIS A 85 -4.61 16.10 5.16
CA HIS A 85 -5.33 15.56 6.30
C HIS A 85 -5.00 14.07 6.45
N LEU A 86 -3.95 13.77 7.21
CA LEU A 86 -3.69 12.41 7.70
C LEU A 86 -4.52 12.21 8.97
N ALA A 87 -5.39 11.20 8.98
CA ALA A 87 -5.87 10.68 10.26
C ALA A 87 -4.64 10.21 11.05
N PRO A 88 -4.53 10.48 12.37
CA PRO A 88 -3.46 9.93 13.17
C PRO A 88 -3.52 8.41 13.04
N SER A 89 -2.44 7.79 12.56
CA SER A 89 -2.31 6.34 12.62
C SER A 89 -2.49 5.94 14.08
N ALA A 90 -3.51 5.14 14.36
CA ALA A 90 -3.65 4.51 15.67
C ALA A 90 -2.40 3.65 15.90
N GLU A 91 -1.57 4.06 16.86
CA GLU A 91 -0.47 3.28 17.41
C GLU A 91 -0.97 1.99 18.08
#